data_AF-A0A7J7N5T4-F1
#
_entry.id   AF-A0A7J7N5T4-F1
#
_cell.length_a   1.000
_cell.length_b   1.000
_cell.length_c   1.000
_cell.angle_alpha   90.00
_cell.angle_beta   90.00
_cell.angle_gamma   90.00
#
_symmetry.space_group_name_H-M   'P 1'
#
loop_
_entity.id
_entity.type
_entity.pdbx_description
1 polymer ?
#
loop_
_entity_poly.entity_id
_entity_poly.type
_entity_poly.pdbx_seq_one_letter_code
_entity_poly.pdbx_strand_id
1 'polypeptide(L)'
;MLFSRQLHRRFLSKTTNIKHHQHQQWSQTVKQVTKSNFHESLNDLKTQIHNSDYIAISSKKTGIFSSPWKRFLPFIDTPETAYLKAKESAEKYQILQFSVCPFTLRTETASSNAKAVAYPYNFQLFPREEGYVVMPSYSFSCQTSCLTSMAREGFDFNECIYEGISYLSREQEYVGKHRAGSSVSDVQAVNSSATADAIYLEKIKSHVQRWRRFCENKIKETEDPLLRSLRKMILGGEMHGSRPCVNIDVCNERHVQLVQELVNEFYDDLVPLVIPHKGGGPKLVRVVLTSSKEDKNLFQTELRDLEEEQNKQVRGFREVIELISTSQKPIVTHNCLREFTFIHSKFLGPLPLALEEFSRSLHPVFPYVLDVNHLMKKIGPLKKATNISAAIAYMKRQFFVPLDMEIGLKGT
;
A
#
# COMPACT_ATOMS: atom_id res chain seq x y z
N MET A 1 -21.64 -11.97 32.68
CA MET A 1 -21.65 -12.30 31.22
C MET A 1 -21.89 -11.11 30.28
N LEU A 2 -22.19 -9.88 30.76
CA LEU A 2 -22.40 -8.71 29.88
C LEU A 2 -21.15 -7.80 29.70
N PHE A 3 -20.15 -7.92 30.57
CA PHE A 3 -18.98 -7.03 30.59
C PHE A 3 -17.92 -7.28 29.50
N SER A 4 -17.77 -8.51 28.97
CA SER A 4 -16.71 -8.79 27.96
C SER A 4 -17.11 -8.40 26.52
N ARG A 5 -18.42 -8.36 26.22
CA ARG A 5 -18.92 -7.93 24.90
C ARG A 5 -18.82 -6.42 24.69
N GLN A 6 -18.93 -5.62 25.75
CA GLN A 6 -18.82 -4.16 25.68
C GLN A 6 -17.39 -3.67 25.42
N LEU A 7 -16.36 -4.40 25.87
CA LEU A 7 -14.96 -4.07 25.58
C LEU A 7 -14.63 -4.25 24.09
N HIS A 8 -15.09 -5.34 23.46
CA HIS A 8 -14.85 -5.59 22.03
C HIS A 8 -15.59 -4.59 21.12
N ARG A 9 -16.80 -4.17 21.51
CA ARG A 9 -17.64 -3.24 20.74
C ARG A 9 -17.08 -1.80 20.64
N ARG A 10 -16.12 -1.45 21.50
CA ARG A 10 -15.66 -0.07 21.72
C ARG A 10 -14.30 0.27 21.11
N PHE A 11 -13.56 -0.72 20.62
CA PHE A 11 -12.38 -0.48 19.79
C PHE A 11 -12.76 -0.08 18.34
N LEU A 12 -14.02 -0.29 17.94
CA LEU A 12 -14.41 -0.39 16.52
C LEU A 12 -15.46 0.63 16.05
N SER A 13 -15.95 1.55 16.89
CA SER A 13 -16.98 2.52 16.49
C SER A 13 -16.85 3.90 17.13
N LYS A 14 -17.39 4.92 16.43
CA LYS A 14 -17.55 6.31 16.91
C LYS A 14 -18.88 6.56 17.65
N THR A 15 -19.84 5.64 17.62
CA THR A 15 -21.21 5.94 18.08
C THR A 15 -21.39 5.69 19.58
N THR A 16 -21.33 6.76 20.37
CA THR A 16 -21.66 6.75 21.80
C THR A 16 -23.16 6.91 21.99
N ASN A 17 -23.82 5.89 22.54
CA ASN A 17 -25.00 6.14 23.35
C ASN A 17 -25.02 5.18 24.55
N ILE A 18 -25.38 5.75 25.71
CA ILE A 18 -25.56 5.18 27.05
C ILE A 18 -24.46 5.51 28.08
N LYS A 19 -24.94 6.20 29.12
CA LYS A 19 -24.29 6.80 30.29
C LYS A 19 -23.62 5.76 31.21
N HIS A 20 -22.32 5.91 31.49
CA HIS A 20 -21.67 5.54 32.75
C HIS A 20 -20.24 6.14 32.82
N HIS A 21 -19.96 6.93 33.86
CA HIS A 21 -18.83 7.88 33.96
C HIS A 21 -17.42 7.28 34.06
N GLN A 22 -17.23 5.97 34.20
CA GLN A 22 -15.89 5.33 34.14
C GLN A 22 -15.53 4.79 32.73
N HIS A 23 -16.46 4.83 31.78
CA HIS A 23 -16.34 4.14 30.50
C HIS A 23 -16.14 5.04 29.27
N GLN A 24 -16.08 6.37 29.45
CA GLN A 24 -15.75 7.33 28.39
C GLN A 24 -14.24 7.40 28.05
N GLN A 25 -13.40 6.81 28.90
CA GLN A 25 -11.94 6.97 28.85
C GLN A 25 -11.20 6.03 27.88
N TRP A 26 -11.88 5.09 27.20
CA TRP A 26 -11.23 4.16 26.24
C TRP A 26 -11.59 4.43 24.78
N SER A 27 -12.79 4.95 24.48
CA SER A 27 -13.18 5.34 23.13
C SER A 27 -12.47 6.61 22.62
N GLN A 28 -11.91 7.42 23.53
CA GLN A 28 -11.07 8.58 23.20
C GLN A 28 -9.58 8.21 22.99
N THR A 29 -9.22 6.93 23.12
CA THR A 29 -7.85 6.51 23.45
C THR A 29 -7.24 5.59 22.40
N VAL A 30 -8.06 5.13 21.44
CA VAL A 30 -7.63 4.37 20.26
C VAL A 30 -7.78 5.25 19.04
N LYS A 31 -6.68 5.51 18.33
CA LYS A 31 -6.69 6.39 17.16
C LYS A 31 -7.37 5.67 16.00
N GLN A 32 -8.53 6.16 15.57
CA GLN A 32 -9.19 5.69 14.36
C GLN A 32 -8.62 6.44 13.16
N VAL A 33 -8.04 5.71 12.22
CA VAL A 33 -7.34 6.26 11.07
C VAL A 33 -8.13 5.96 9.80
N THR A 34 -8.55 7.01 9.13
CA THR A 34 -9.26 7.04 7.85
C THR A 34 -8.38 7.72 6.81
N LYS A 35 -8.83 7.77 5.56
CA LYS A 35 -8.14 8.48 4.48
C LYS A 35 -7.84 9.95 4.84
N SER A 36 -8.81 10.63 5.45
CA SER A 36 -8.73 12.05 5.81
C SER A 36 -7.63 12.40 6.82
N ASN A 37 -7.29 11.50 7.76
CA ASN A 37 -6.26 11.75 8.79
C ASN A 37 -5.04 10.81 8.67
N PHE A 38 -4.90 10.11 7.53
CA PHE A 38 -3.88 9.09 7.32
C PHE A 38 -2.46 9.65 7.43
N HIS A 39 -2.17 10.75 6.74
CA HIS A 39 -0.81 11.32 6.68
C HIS A 39 -0.30 11.80 8.05
N GLU A 40 -1.15 12.52 8.80
CA GLU A 40 -0.84 12.95 10.16
C GLU A 40 -0.64 11.75 11.10
N SER A 41 -1.52 10.75 10.99
CA SER A 41 -1.43 9.53 11.80
C SER A 41 -0.21 8.69 11.48
N LEU A 42 0.26 8.70 10.23
CA LEU A 42 1.47 8.01 9.79
C LEU A 42 2.72 8.61 10.43
N ASN A 43 2.83 9.95 10.47
CA ASN A 43 3.95 10.64 11.11
C ASN A 43 4.01 10.39 12.62
N ASP A 44 2.85 10.42 13.28
CA ASP A 44 2.73 10.06 14.70
C ASP A 44 3.11 8.58 14.93
N LEU A 45 2.54 7.66 14.14
CA LEU A 45 2.86 6.23 14.22
C LEU A 45 4.36 5.97 14.04
N LYS A 46 5.03 6.64 13.11
CA LYS A 46 6.47 6.51 12.89
C LYS A 46 7.26 6.79 14.17
N THR A 47 6.87 7.82 14.93
CA THR A 47 7.49 8.16 16.21
C THR A 47 7.20 7.09 17.27
N GLN A 48 5.97 6.60 17.36
CA GLN A 48 5.61 5.55 18.33
C GLN A 48 6.30 4.22 18.01
N ILE A 49 6.37 3.85 16.72
CA ILE A 49 7.11 2.67 16.27
C ILE A 49 8.58 2.84 16.60
N HIS A 50 9.20 4.02 16.45
CA HIS A 50 10.61 4.21 16.82
C HIS A 50 10.86 3.99 18.32
N ASN A 51 9.93 4.40 19.19
CA ASN A 51 10.10 4.36 20.65
C ASN A 51 9.53 3.10 21.34
N SER A 52 8.92 2.18 20.60
CA SER A 52 8.37 0.94 21.15
C SER A 52 9.41 -0.17 21.36
N ASP A 53 9.10 -1.19 22.13
CA ASP A 53 9.90 -2.40 22.25
C ASP A 53 9.39 -3.50 21.31
N TYR A 54 8.08 -3.56 21.10
CA TYR A 54 7.44 -4.48 20.17
C TYR A 54 6.15 -3.89 19.59
N ILE A 55 5.62 -4.53 18.56
CA ILE A 55 4.41 -4.09 17.86
C ILE A 55 3.41 -5.25 17.86
N ALA A 56 2.20 -5.02 18.36
CA ALA A 56 1.12 -5.98 18.18
C ALA A 56 0.27 -5.63 16.95
N ILE A 57 -0.08 -6.64 16.15
CA ILE A 57 -0.92 -6.46 14.97
C ILE A 57 -2.11 -7.43 14.96
N SER A 58 -3.22 -6.95 14.40
CA SER A 58 -4.43 -7.76 14.15
C SER A 58 -5.22 -7.17 13.00
N SER A 59 -6.01 -7.98 12.29
CA SER A 59 -6.83 -7.46 11.20
C SER A 59 -8.22 -8.11 11.10
N LYS A 60 -9.21 -7.28 10.77
CA LYS A 60 -10.59 -7.68 10.48
C LYS A 60 -10.73 -7.96 8.99
N LYS A 61 -11.22 -9.15 8.67
CA LYS A 61 -11.25 -9.70 7.31
C LYS A 61 -12.69 -9.95 6.88
N THR A 62 -12.95 -9.86 5.57
CA THR A 62 -14.26 -10.18 4.99
C THR A 62 -14.60 -11.66 5.05
N GLY A 63 -13.62 -12.54 5.30
CA GLY A 63 -13.82 -13.97 5.48
C GLY A 63 -12.59 -14.69 6.04
N ILE A 64 -12.78 -15.97 6.38
CA ILE A 64 -11.76 -16.80 7.03
C ILE A 64 -11.50 -18.13 6.29
N PHE A 65 -12.52 -18.73 5.69
CA PHE A 65 -12.40 -19.95 4.88
C PHE A 65 -13.56 -20.03 3.89
N SER A 66 -13.29 -20.57 2.70
CA SER A 66 -14.30 -20.74 1.64
C SER A 66 -15.37 -21.78 1.96
N SER A 67 -15.01 -22.82 2.72
CA SER A 67 -15.89 -23.97 3.00
C SER A 67 -15.49 -24.65 4.31
N PRO A 68 -16.40 -25.36 5.00
CA PRO A 68 -16.11 -25.97 6.30
C PRO A 68 -14.89 -26.91 6.31
N TRP A 69 -14.69 -27.71 5.25
CA TRP A 69 -13.54 -28.62 5.10
C TRP A 69 -12.21 -27.90 4.82
N LYS A 70 -12.27 -26.62 4.42
CA LYS A 70 -11.10 -25.76 4.24
C LYS A 70 -10.71 -25.01 5.52
N ARG A 71 -11.42 -25.25 6.62
CA ARG A 71 -11.01 -24.79 7.95
C ARG A 71 -9.70 -25.47 8.34
N PHE A 72 -8.84 -24.74 9.04
CA PHE A 72 -7.64 -25.31 9.65
C PHE A 72 -8.02 -26.35 10.72
N LEU A 73 -7.42 -27.53 10.62
CA LEU A 73 -7.62 -28.67 11.51
C LEU A 73 -6.29 -29.00 12.21
N PRO A 74 -6.08 -28.53 13.46
CA PRO A 74 -4.78 -28.59 14.15
C PRO A 74 -4.15 -29.98 14.31
N PHE A 75 -4.94 -31.06 14.25
CA PHE A 75 -4.48 -32.44 14.46
C PHE A 75 -4.41 -33.25 13.16
N ILE A 76 -4.87 -32.68 12.05
CA ILE A 76 -5.01 -33.38 10.76
C ILE A 76 -4.16 -32.71 9.69
N ASP A 77 -4.15 -31.37 9.67
CA ASP A 77 -3.45 -30.62 8.63
C ASP A 77 -1.94 -30.66 8.84
N THR A 78 -1.21 -31.00 7.78
CA THR A 78 0.23 -30.73 7.70
C THR A 78 0.48 -29.22 7.64
N PRO A 79 1.70 -28.74 7.99
CA PRO A 79 2.05 -27.32 7.84
C PRO A 79 1.77 -26.79 6.43
N GLU A 80 2.10 -27.58 5.40
CA GLU A 80 1.83 -27.24 4.00
C GLU A 80 0.33 -27.10 3.72
N THR A 81 -0.49 -28.05 4.19
CA THR A 81 -1.95 -28.00 4.00
C THR A 81 -2.57 -26.79 4.72
N ALA A 82 -2.08 -26.49 5.93
CA ALA A 82 -2.50 -25.32 6.69
C ALA A 82 -2.16 -24.02 5.95
N TYR A 83 -0.98 -23.94 5.34
CA TYR A 83 -0.57 -22.83 4.49
C TYR A 83 -1.47 -22.68 3.27
N LEU A 84 -1.69 -23.74 2.50
CA LEU A 84 -2.53 -23.71 1.30
C LEU A 84 -3.96 -23.25 1.61
N LYS A 85 -4.55 -23.71 2.72
CA LYS A 85 -5.86 -23.23 3.22
C LYS A 85 -5.83 -21.74 3.57
N ALA A 86 -4.77 -21.27 4.24
CA ALA A 86 -4.61 -19.87 4.60
C ALA A 86 -4.35 -18.98 3.38
N LYS A 87 -3.62 -19.48 2.38
CA LYS A 87 -3.35 -18.82 1.10
C LYS A 87 -4.62 -18.60 0.31
N GLU A 88 -5.43 -19.64 0.11
CA GLU A 88 -6.72 -19.51 -0.58
C GLU A 88 -7.62 -18.47 0.10
N SER A 89 -7.66 -18.48 1.43
CA SER A 89 -8.44 -17.48 2.17
C SER A 89 -7.91 -16.05 1.93
N ALA A 90 -6.60 -15.86 1.95
CA ALA A 90 -5.99 -14.54 1.77
C ALA A 90 -6.21 -13.98 0.35
N GLU A 91 -6.22 -14.83 -0.67
CA GLU A 91 -6.48 -14.44 -2.05
C GLU A 91 -7.94 -14.05 -2.28
N LYS A 92 -8.87 -14.76 -1.64
CA LYS A 92 -10.32 -14.60 -1.85
C LYS A 92 -10.95 -13.45 -1.06
N TYR A 93 -10.48 -13.22 0.17
CA TYR A 93 -11.05 -12.26 1.10
C TYR A 93 -10.16 -11.02 1.25
N GLN A 94 -10.71 -9.94 1.81
CA GLN A 94 -10.01 -8.65 1.97
C GLN A 94 -9.91 -8.25 3.43
N ILE A 95 -8.99 -7.33 3.71
CA ILE A 95 -8.85 -6.69 5.01
C ILE A 95 -9.66 -5.39 4.97
N LEU A 96 -10.60 -5.21 5.90
CA LEU A 96 -11.35 -3.96 6.04
C LEU A 96 -10.84 -3.08 7.19
N GLN A 97 -10.12 -3.68 8.14
CA GLN A 97 -9.45 -2.92 9.17
C GLN A 97 -8.18 -3.62 9.62
N PHE A 98 -7.15 -2.83 9.85
CA PHE A 98 -5.86 -3.29 10.34
C PHE A 98 -5.50 -2.51 11.61
N SER A 99 -5.29 -3.23 12.70
CA SER A 99 -4.91 -2.69 13.99
C SER A 99 -3.41 -2.81 14.19
N VAL A 100 -2.77 -1.71 14.58
CA VAL A 100 -1.34 -1.65 14.93
C VAL A 100 -1.23 -1.03 16.32
N CYS A 101 -0.49 -1.68 17.21
CA CYS A 101 -0.30 -1.20 18.56
C CYS A 101 1.17 -1.34 18.97
N PRO A 102 2.00 -0.29 18.85
CA PRO A 102 3.31 -0.24 19.45
C PRO A 102 3.18 -0.28 20.99
N PHE A 103 4.06 -1.05 21.63
CA PHE A 103 4.13 -1.16 23.09
C PHE A 103 5.52 -0.76 23.57
N THR A 104 5.58 0.05 24.62
CA THR A 104 6.82 0.38 25.35
C THR A 104 6.74 -0.22 26.76
N LEU A 105 7.75 -0.98 27.14
CA LEU A 105 7.92 -1.59 28.45
C LEU A 105 8.83 -0.69 29.29
N ARG A 106 8.32 -0.17 30.40
CA ARG A 106 9.10 0.57 31.39
C ARG A 106 9.35 -0.32 32.60
N THR A 107 10.63 -0.62 32.83
CA THR A 107 11.11 -1.15 34.11
C THR A 107 11.59 0.03 34.96
N GLU A 108 10.74 0.54 35.84
CA GLU A 108 11.20 1.44 36.89
C GLU A 108 11.76 0.61 38.07
N THR A 109 12.75 1.17 38.77
CA THR A 109 13.62 0.56 39.79
C THR A 109 12.92 -0.33 40.84
N ALA A 110 13.73 -1.12 41.57
CA ALA A 110 13.43 -2.26 42.47
C ALA A 110 12.21 -2.24 43.42
N SER A 111 11.41 -1.16 43.47
CA SER A 111 10.23 -0.99 44.32
C SER A 111 8.92 -0.66 43.57
N SER A 112 8.89 -0.63 42.23
CA SER A 112 7.67 -0.39 41.43
C SER A 112 7.35 -1.52 40.44
N ASN A 113 6.06 -1.73 40.16
CA ASN A 113 5.58 -2.73 39.21
C ASN A 113 6.01 -2.40 37.77
N ALA A 114 6.19 -3.43 36.93
CA ALA A 114 6.45 -3.25 35.51
C ALA A 114 5.28 -2.54 34.81
N LYS A 115 5.57 -1.46 34.10
CA LYS A 115 4.57 -0.61 33.44
C LYS A 115 4.66 -0.80 31.93
N ALA A 116 3.53 -1.02 31.27
CA ALA A 116 3.47 -1.14 29.81
C ALA A 116 2.64 0.02 29.24
N VAL A 117 3.18 0.73 28.25
CA VAL A 117 2.45 1.79 27.56
C VAL A 117 2.08 1.30 26.16
N ALA A 118 0.79 1.36 25.82
CA ALA A 118 0.26 0.95 24.53
C ALA A 118 -0.15 2.18 23.69
N TYR A 119 0.05 2.11 22.38
CA TYR A 119 -0.39 3.16 21.44
C TYR A 119 -1.24 2.55 20.31
N PRO A 120 -2.55 2.32 20.53
CA PRO A 120 -3.38 1.56 19.59
C PRO A 120 -3.91 2.44 18.45
N TYR A 121 -3.71 1.98 17.20
CA TYR A 121 -4.21 2.56 15.97
C TYR A 121 -5.10 1.54 15.24
N ASN A 122 -6.24 1.99 14.74
CA ASN A 122 -7.12 1.21 13.88
C ASN A 122 -7.23 1.89 12.52
N PHE A 123 -6.62 1.28 11.51
CA PHE A 123 -6.66 1.75 10.15
C PHE A 123 -7.84 1.13 9.43
N GLN A 124 -8.75 1.96 8.95
CA GLN A 124 -9.87 1.55 8.13
C GLN A 124 -9.41 1.41 6.68
N LEU A 125 -9.58 0.23 6.10
CA LEU A 125 -9.05 -0.10 4.78
C LEU A 125 -10.18 -0.41 3.81
N PHE A 126 -9.99 -0.01 2.55
CA PHE A 126 -10.90 -0.42 1.49
C PHE A 126 -10.15 -0.59 0.17
N PRO A 127 -10.24 -1.77 -0.49
CA PRO A 127 -9.61 -1.98 -1.78
C PRO A 127 -10.33 -1.13 -2.84
N ARG A 128 -9.68 -0.05 -3.28
CA ARG A 128 -10.16 0.84 -4.34
C ARG A 128 -9.00 1.26 -5.24
N GLU A 129 -9.34 1.58 -6.47
CA GLU A 129 -8.42 2.24 -7.38
C GLU A 129 -8.24 3.69 -6.93
N GLU A 130 -6.99 4.10 -6.75
CA GLU A 130 -6.61 5.49 -6.53
C GLU A 130 -5.55 5.91 -7.56
N GLY A 131 -5.70 7.11 -8.10
CA GLY A 131 -4.77 7.68 -9.06
C GLY A 131 -4.98 7.21 -10.50
N TYR A 132 -3.86 7.11 -11.23
CA TYR A 132 -3.78 6.81 -12.67
C TYR A 132 -3.39 5.34 -12.94
N VAL A 133 -3.21 4.53 -11.89
CA VAL A 133 -2.86 3.12 -12.02
C VAL A 133 -4.11 2.32 -12.36
N VAL A 134 -4.26 1.98 -13.65
CA VAL A 134 -5.35 1.12 -14.14
C VAL A 134 -5.08 -0.33 -13.71
N MET A 135 -5.78 -0.76 -12.66
CA MET A 135 -5.71 -2.12 -12.14
C MET A 135 -6.85 -2.97 -12.71
N PRO A 136 -6.70 -4.31 -12.82
CA PRO A 136 -7.84 -5.16 -13.11
C PRO A 136 -8.88 -5.04 -12.00
N SER A 137 -10.16 -4.96 -12.36
CA SER A 137 -11.27 -4.65 -11.47
C SER A 137 -11.20 -5.38 -10.12
N TYR A 138 -11.22 -4.64 -9.02
CA TYR A 138 -11.26 -5.21 -7.67
C TYR A 138 -12.61 -5.90 -7.43
N SER A 139 -12.61 -7.23 -7.47
CA SER A 139 -13.69 -8.04 -6.92
C SER A 139 -13.16 -8.84 -5.74
N PHE A 140 -13.98 -8.96 -4.70
CA PHE A 140 -13.65 -9.77 -3.54
C PHE A 140 -14.87 -10.46 -2.96
N SER A 141 -14.65 -11.57 -2.28
CA SER A 141 -15.72 -12.29 -1.60
C SER A 141 -15.93 -11.78 -0.19
N CYS A 142 -17.14 -11.96 0.33
CA CYS A 142 -17.46 -11.78 1.73
C CYS A 142 -18.12 -13.03 2.30
N GLN A 143 -17.77 -13.36 3.54
CA GLN A 143 -18.41 -14.42 4.31
C GLN A 143 -19.44 -13.78 5.25
N THR A 144 -20.71 -14.18 5.14
CA THR A 144 -21.84 -13.59 5.88
C THR A 144 -21.61 -13.58 7.40
N SER A 145 -21.04 -14.64 7.96
CA SER A 145 -20.74 -14.72 9.40
C SER A 145 -19.70 -13.69 9.85
N CYS A 146 -18.70 -13.38 9.01
CA CYS A 146 -17.67 -12.39 9.32
C CYS A 146 -18.25 -10.97 9.27
N LEU A 147 -19.02 -10.64 8.22
CA LEU A 147 -19.73 -9.37 8.13
C LEU A 147 -20.69 -9.16 9.30
N THR A 148 -21.46 -10.20 9.64
CA THR A 148 -22.38 -10.16 10.78
C THR A 148 -21.65 -9.95 12.11
N SER A 149 -20.48 -10.59 12.31
CA SER A 149 -19.67 -10.39 13.51
C SER A 149 -19.18 -8.95 13.62
N MET A 150 -18.61 -8.42 12.54
CA MET A 150 -18.14 -7.02 12.49
C MET A 150 -19.29 -6.04 12.76
N ALA A 151 -20.45 -6.22 12.13
CA ALA A 151 -21.64 -5.40 12.37
C ALA A 151 -22.07 -5.43 13.84
N ARG A 152 -22.11 -6.61 14.47
CA ARG A 152 -22.46 -6.78 15.89
C ARG A 152 -21.46 -6.10 16.82
N GLU A 153 -20.19 -6.13 16.43
CA GLU A 153 -19.07 -5.47 17.09
C GLU A 153 -19.02 -3.95 16.84
N GLY A 154 -19.93 -3.39 16.05
CA GLY A 154 -20.05 -1.95 15.83
C GLY A 154 -19.20 -1.40 14.68
N PHE A 155 -18.69 -2.26 13.80
CA PHE A 155 -17.94 -1.85 12.62
C PHE A 155 -18.80 -1.00 11.67
N ASP A 156 -18.32 0.18 11.30
CA ASP A 156 -18.99 1.07 10.36
C ASP A 156 -18.56 0.74 8.91
N PHE A 157 -19.44 0.06 8.18
CA PHE A 157 -19.22 -0.28 6.77
C PHE A 157 -19.32 0.93 5.85
N ASN A 158 -20.10 1.95 6.19
CA ASN A 158 -20.23 3.14 5.36
C ASN A 158 -18.94 3.95 5.45
N GLU A 159 -18.44 4.19 6.66
CA GLU A 159 -17.13 4.84 6.87
C GLU A 159 -16.01 4.02 6.21
N CYS A 160 -16.07 2.68 6.28
CA CYS A 160 -15.15 1.81 5.53
C CYS A 160 -15.13 2.11 4.04
N ILE A 161 -16.30 2.20 3.41
CA ILE A 161 -16.42 2.33 1.96
C ILE A 161 -16.03 3.73 1.50
N TYR A 162 -16.51 4.77 2.20
CA TYR A 162 -16.27 6.17 1.82
C TYR A 162 -14.87 6.66 2.21
N GLU A 163 -14.42 6.34 3.42
CA GLU A 163 -13.22 6.90 4.05
C GLU A 163 -12.10 5.85 4.26
N GLY A 164 -12.27 4.63 3.76
CA GLY A 164 -11.26 3.58 3.84
C GLY A 164 -10.01 3.92 3.03
N ILE A 165 -8.86 3.72 3.66
CA ILE A 165 -7.53 3.93 3.07
C ILE A 165 -7.31 2.84 2.00
N SER A 166 -6.92 3.27 0.81
CA SER A 166 -6.54 2.38 -0.29
C SER A 166 -5.23 1.65 0.03
N TYR A 167 -4.91 0.63 -0.73
CA TYR A 167 -3.62 -0.02 -0.66
C TYR A 167 -3.31 -0.74 -1.96
N LEU A 168 -2.03 -0.79 -2.30
CA LEU A 168 -1.50 -1.66 -3.35
C LEU A 168 -0.46 -2.60 -2.75
N SER A 169 -0.19 -3.72 -3.43
CA SER A 169 1.01 -4.53 -3.16
C SER A 169 2.23 -4.01 -3.92
N ARG A 170 3.46 -4.39 -3.50
CA ARG A 170 4.69 -4.01 -4.22
C ARG A 170 4.64 -4.45 -5.69
N GLU A 171 4.17 -5.67 -5.94
CA GLU A 171 3.97 -6.20 -7.29
C GLU A 171 2.97 -5.36 -8.10
N GLN A 172 1.86 -4.95 -7.48
CA GLN A 172 0.86 -4.10 -8.13
C GLN A 172 1.39 -2.70 -8.45
N GLU A 173 2.20 -2.11 -7.55
CA GLU A 173 2.91 -0.85 -7.84
C GLU A 173 3.90 -1.04 -9.00
N TYR A 174 4.67 -2.13 -8.98
CA TYR A 174 5.63 -2.45 -10.04
C TYR A 174 4.95 -2.59 -11.40
N VAL A 175 3.91 -3.42 -11.51
CA VAL A 175 3.13 -3.61 -12.75
C VAL A 175 2.45 -2.30 -13.16
N GLY A 176 1.94 -1.53 -12.19
CA GLY A 176 1.35 -0.22 -12.42
C GLY A 176 2.33 0.76 -13.07
N LYS A 177 3.56 0.81 -12.57
CA LYS A 177 4.65 1.63 -13.14
C LYS A 177 5.00 1.23 -14.57
N HIS A 178 5.10 -0.07 -14.84
CA HIS A 178 5.42 -0.57 -16.17
C HIS A 178 4.30 -0.28 -17.18
N ARG A 179 3.03 -0.34 -16.76
CA ARG A 179 1.88 0.01 -17.61
C ARG A 179 1.71 1.53 -17.79
N ALA A 180 1.99 2.31 -16.75
CA ALA A 180 1.89 3.77 -16.74
C ALA A 180 3.05 4.48 -17.45
N GLY A 181 4.15 3.77 -17.75
CA GLY A 181 5.23 4.27 -18.59
C GLY A 181 6.47 4.75 -17.84
N SER A 182 6.75 4.24 -16.64
CA SER A 182 8.04 4.49 -15.98
C SER A 182 9.17 3.80 -16.75
N SER A 183 10.15 4.60 -17.10
CA SER A 183 11.44 4.25 -17.71
C SER A 183 12.24 3.29 -16.82
N VAL A 184 12.86 2.28 -17.46
CA VAL A 184 13.99 1.41 -17.06
C VAL A 184 13.62 -0.08 -17.21
N SER A 185 14.02 -0.59 -18.39
CA SER A 185 14.55 -1.92 -18.72
C SER A 185 14.00 -3.17 -18.01
N ASP A 186 13.31 -4.03 -18.78
CA ASP A 186 13.72 -5.43 -18.89
C ASP A 186 13.28 -6.03 -20.25
N VAL A 187 14.22 -6.70 -20.93
CA VAL A 187 14.15 -7.06 -22.34
C VAL A 187 13.50 -8.43 -22.52
N GLN A 188 12.47 -8.52 -23.35
CA GLN A 188 12.32 -9.64 -24.29
C GLN A 188 12.04 -9.09 -25.69
N ALA A 189 13.07 -9.13 -26.52
CA ALA A 189 13.00 -8.83 -27.94
C ALA A 189 12.11 -9.89 -28.63
N VAL A 190 10.82 -9.60 -28.74
CA VAL A 190 9.93 -10.32 -29.66
C VAL A 190 10.15 -9.70 -31.05
N ASN A 191 10.86 -10.45 -31.88
CA ASN A 191 11.10 -10.13 -33.28
C ASN A 191 9.82 -10.33 -34.10
N SER A 192 9.17 -9.24 -34.51
CA SER A 192 8.36 -9.24 -35.74
C SER A 192 8.43 -7.87 -36.46
N SER A 193 8.83 -7.93 -37.73
CA SER A 193 8.91 -6.91 -38.80
C SER A 193 9.72 -5.62 -38.56
N ALA A 194 11.05 -5.71 -38.65
CA ALA A 194 11.98 -4.58 -38.58
C ALA A 194 11.69 -3.42 -39.58
N THR A 195 11.04 -3.69 -40.71
CA THR A 195 10.84 -2.69 -41.77
C THR A 195 9.75 -1.66 -41.45
N ALA A 196 8.64 -2.08 -40.85
CA ALA A 196 7.53 -1.17 -40.52
C ALA A 196 7.93 -0.22 -39.37
N ASP A 197 8.64 -0.76 -38.37
CA ASP A 197 9.18 0.01 -37.26
C ASP A 197 10.23 1.03 -37.74
N ALA A 198 11.08 0.67 -38.70
CA ALA A 198 12.07 1.58 -39.27
C ALA A 198 11.42 2.78 -39.98
N ILE A 199 10.39 2.54 -40.80
CA ILE A 199 9.64 3.61 -41.49
C ILE A 199 8.92 4.51 -40.47
N TYR A 200 8.33 3.91 -39.43
CA TYR A 200 7.70 4.65 -38.34
C TYR A 200 8.72 5.54 -37.62
N LEU A 201 9.87 4.98 -37.23
CA LEU A 201 10.96 5.70 -36.56
C LEU A 201 11.53 6.83 -37.41
N GLU A 202 11.74 6.62 -38.71
CA GLU A 202 12.22 7.70 -39.60
C GLU A 202 11.21 8.85 -39.69
N LYS A 203 9.92 8.53 -39.75
CA LYS A 203 8.85 9.54 -39.75
C LYS A 203 8.85 10.33 -38.45
N ILE A 204 8.94 9.66 -37.30
CA ILE A 204 9.01 10.32 -35.99
C ILE A 204 10.28 11.15 -35.86
N LYS A 205 11.44 10.60 -36.23
CA LYS A 205 12.73 11.31 -36.22
C LYS A 205 12.65 12.59 -37.04
N SER A 206 12.16 12.50 -38.27
CA SER A 206 11.99 13.66 -39.16
C SER A 206 11.05 14.71 -38.58
N HIS A 207 9.97 14.28 -37.92
CA HIS A 207 9.02 15.17 -37.26
C HIS A 207 9.66 15.91 -36.08
N VAL A 208 10.33 15.18 -35.18
CA VAL A 208 11.02 15.74 -34.01
C VAL A 208 12.13 16.71 -34.43
N GLN A 209 12.94 16.35 -35.45
CA GLN A 209 13.99 17.25 -35.98
C GLN A 209 13.44 18.55 -36.56
N ARG A 210 12.28 18.48 -37.23
CA ARG A 210 11.63 19.66 -37.82
C ARG A 210 11.09 20.58 -36.72
N TRP A 211 10.47 19.99 -35.69
CA TRP A 211 9.97 20.73 -34.53
C TRP A 211 11.11 21.36 -33.70
N ARG A 212 12.21 20.63 -33.47
CA ARG A 212 13.38 21.16 -32.75
C ARG A 212 14.00 22.37 -33.46
N ARG A 213 14.24 22.26 -34.77
CA ARG A 213 14.74 23.39 -35.60
C ARG A 213 13.80 24.59 -35.55
N PHE A 214 12.49 24.36 -35.52
CA PHE A 214 11.51 25.44 -35.36
C PHE A 214 11.65 26.14 -34.00
N CYS A 215 11.92 25.40 -32.92
CA CYS A 215 12.15 25.99 -31.61
C CYS A 215 13.47 26.78 -31.53
N GLU A 216 14.52 26.30 -32.19
CA GLU A 216 15.81 27.01 -32.30
C GLU A 216 15.69 28.32 -33.10
N ASN A 217 14.96 28.31 -34.22
CA ASN A 217 14.76 29.49 -35.07
C ASN A 217 13.93 30.59 -34.39
N LYS A 218 13.12 30.23 -33.38
CA LYS A 218 12.36 31.17 -32.54
C LYS A 218 13.25 32.15 -31.75
N ILE A 219 14.54 31.81 -31.57
CA ILE A 219 15.52 32.63 -30.85
C ILE A 219 16.12 33.71 -31.76
N LYS A 220 15.96 33.62 -33.09
CA LYS A 220 16.75 34.44 -34.02
C LYS A 220 16.05 35.58 -34.76
N GLU A 221 14.75 35.60 -35.11
CA GLU A 221 14.18 36.82 -35.72
C GLU A 221 12.65 36.85 -35.96
N THR A 222 12.20 38.07 -36.26
CA THR A 222 10.87 38.56 -36.68
C THR A 222 10.19 37.74 -37.78
N GLU A 223 9.25 36.86 -37.41
CA GLU A 223 8.32 36.23 -38.36
C GLU A 223 6.95 36.91 -38.36
N ASP A 224 6.31 36.94 -39.53
CA ASP A 224 4.91 37.33 -39.73
C ASP A 224 3.99 36.57 -38.74
N PRO A 225 3.13 37.28 -37.97
CA PRO A 225 2.23 36.70 -36.98
C PRO A 225 1.33 35.56 -37.51
N LEU A 226 0.95 35.61 -38.80
CA LEU A 226 0.10 34.60 -39.43
C LEU A 226 0.87 33.31 -39.73
N LEU A 227 2.08 33.43 -40.30
CA LEU A 227 2.97 32.29 -40.53
C LEU A 227 3.36 31.62 -39.22
N ARG A 228 3.58 32.41 -38.16
CA ARG A 228 3.84 31.89 -36.81
C ARG A 228 2.66 31.09 -36.27
N SER A 229 1.43 31.57 -36.47
CA SER A 229 0.21 30.91 -35.99
C SER A 229 -0.09 29.61 -36.76
N LEU A 230 0.08 29.62 -38.09
CA LEU A 230 -0.05 28.44 -38.93
C LEU A 230 1.00 27.37 -38.60
N ARG A 231 2.26 27.75 -38.44
CA ARG A 231 3.33 26.80 -38.05
C ARG A 231 3.10 26.23 -36.66
N LYS A 232 2.59 27.03 -35.71
CA LYS A 232 2.22 26.55 -34.38
C LYS A 232 1.10 25.49 -34.44
N MET A 233 0.11 25.67 -35.32
CA MET A 233 -0.94 24.66 -35.55
C MET A 233 -0.39 23.39 -36.23
N ILE A 234 0.49 23.53 -37.21
CA ILE A 234 1.02 22.39 -38.00
C ILE A 234 2.00 21.54 -37.19
N LEU A 235 2.84 22.16 -36.35
CA LEU A 235 3.88 21.47 -35.58
C LEU A 235 3.42 21.06 -34.17
N GLY A 236 2.18 21.36 -33.79
CA GLY A 236 1.62 20.96 -32.48
C GLY A 236 2.42 21.52 -31.30
N GLY A 237 2.93 22.76 -31.41
CA GLY A 237 3.78 23.37 -30.40
C GLY A 237 3.02 23.72 -29.13
N GLU A 238 2.98 22.78 -28.19
CA GLU A 238 2.44 22.94 -26.85
C GLU A 238 3.53 23.40 -25.87
N MET A 239 3.12 23.80 -24.67
CA MET A 239 4.03 24.09 -23.56
C MET A 239 3.76 23.10 -22.43
N HIS A 240 4.82 22.54 -21.86
CA HIS A 240 4.79 21.82 -20.60
C HIS A 240 5.41 22.70 -19.53
N GLY A 241 4.54 23.40 -18.77
CA GLY A 241 4.99 24.51 -17.92
C GLY A 241 5.61 25.62 -18.78
N SER A 242 6.89 25.91 -18.55
CA SER A 242 7.68 26.87 -19.33
C SER A 242 8.44 26.26 -20.51
N ARG A 243 8.43 24.94 -20.67
CA ARG A 243 9.24 24.20 -21.67
C ARG A 243 8.44 23.90 -22.94
N PRO A 244 8.96 24.16 -24.15
CA PRO A 244 8.29 23.76 -25.39
C PRO A 244 8.14 22.24 -25.50
N CYS A 245 7.00 21.76 -25.98
CA CYS A 245 6.80 20.33 -26.23
C CYS A 245 6.01 20.02 -27.51
N VAL A 246 6.14 18.79 -27.99
CA VAL A 246 5.33 18.21 -29.07
C VAL A 246 4.76 16.87 -28.63
N ASN A 247 3.52 16.60 -29.02
CA ASN A 247 2.82 15.35 -28.72
C ASN A 247 2.93 14.39 -29.91
N ILE A 248 3.30 13.15 -29.65
CA ILE A 248 3.38 12.05 -30.63
C ILE A 248 2.33 11.02 -30.26
N ASP A 249 1.36 10.80 -31.14
CA ASP A 249 0.37 9.74 -30.99
C ASP A 249 0.99 8.37 -31.24
N VAL A 250 0.75 7.44 -30.31
CA VAL A 250 1.37 6.12 -30.31
C VAL A 250 0.33 5.00 -30.25
N CYS A 251 0.43 4.05 -31.18
CA CYS A 251 -0.57 3.01 -31.38
C CYS A 251 -0.42 1.78 -30.46
N ASN A 252 0.78 1.48 -29.97
CA ASN A 252 1.06 0.31 -29.13
C ASN A 252 2.23 0.57 -28.16
N GLU A 253 2.43 -0.31 -27.16
CA GLU A 253 3.52 -0.16 -26.17
C GLU A 253 4.91 -0.25 -26.80
N ARG A 254 5.08 -1.05 -27.86
CA ARG A 254 6.35 -1.15 -28.60
C ARG A 254 6.75 0.19 -29.20
N HIS A 255 5.83 0.91 -29.83
CA HIS A 255 6.09 2.22 -30.40
C HIS A 255 6.40 3.26 -29.31
N VAL A 256 5.85 3.11 -28.09
CA VAL A 256 6.22 4.00 -26.97
C VAL A 256 7.70 3.82 -26.64
N GLN A 257 8.15 2.58 -26.53
CA GLN A 257 9.55 2.24 -26.28
C GLN A 257 10.47 2.75 -27.40
N LEU A 258 10.10 2.49 -28.67
CA LEU A 258 10.86 2.94 -29.83
C LEU A 258 11.03 4.47 -29.88
N VAL A 259 9.98 5.23 -29.55
CA VAL A 259 10.06 6.69 -29.49
C VAL A 259 10.95 7.16 -28.33
N GLN A 260 10.86 6.52 -27.16
CA GLN A 260 11.73 6.85 -26.02
C GLN A 260 13.20 6.57 -26.32
N GLU A 261 13.52 5.40 -26.89
CA GLU A 261 14.87 5.03 -27.31
C GLU A 261 15.42 6.02 -28.34
N LEU A 262 14.66 6.30 -29.40
CA LEU A 262 15.04 7.26 -30.43
C LEU A 262 15.34 8.65 -29.84
N VAL A 263 14.49 9.15 -28.94
CA VAL A 263 14.68 10.48 -28.35
C VAL A 263 15.91 10.51 -27.45
N ASN A 264 16.10 9.48 -26.63
CA ASN A 264 17.21 9.40 -25.68
C ASN A 264 18.57 9.16 -26.36
N GLU A 265 18.61 8.42 -27.48
CA GLU A 265 19.83 8.12 -28.22
C GLU A 265 20.31 9.29 -29.09
N PHE A 266 19.38 9.98 -29.77
CA PHE A 266 19.74 10.99 -30.77
C PHE A 266 19.70 12.43 -30.27
N TYR A 267 19.17 12.69 -29.07
CA TYR A 267 18.99 14.07 -28.57
C TYR A 267 19.38 14.23 -27.10
N ASP A 268 20.42 15.02 -26.87
CA ASP A 268 20.90 15.34 -25.54
C ASP A 268 19.99 16.33 -24.79
N ASP A 269 19.19 17.13 -25.49
CA ASP A 269 18.37 18.22 -24.97
C ASP A 269 16.87 17.93 -24.95
N LEU A 270 16.45 16.73 -25.35
CA LEU A 270 15.05 16.31 -25.33
C LEU A 270 14.80 15.30 -24.20
N VAL A 271 13.57 15.34 -23.66
CA VAL A 271 13.07 14.40 -22.67
C VAL A 271 11.72 13.85 -23.12
N PRO A 272 11.57 12.53 -23.34
CA PRO A 272 10.29 11.91 -23.66
C PRO A 272 9.48 11.64 -22.39
N LEU A 273 8.23 12.09 -22.36
CA LEU A 273 7.27 11.91 -21.27
C LEU A 273 6.06 11.10 -21.77
N VAL A 274 5.78 9.96 -21.14
CA VAL A 274 4.59 9.16 -21.47
C VAL A 274 3.39 9.74 -20.74
N ILE A 275 2.34 10.07 -21.48
CA ILE A 275 1.09 10.57 -20.92
C ILE A 275 0.08 9.41 -20.92
N PRO A 276 -0.26 8.84 -19.76
CA PRO A 276 -1.24 7.76 -19.69
C PRO A 276 -2.64 8.29 -20.03
N HIS A 277 -3.30 7.66 -21.00
CA HIS A 277 -4.69 8.00 -21.35
C HIS A 277 -5.67 7.24 -20.46
N LYS A 278 -6.65 7.95 -19.89
CA LYS A 278 -7.75 7.33 -19.12
C LYS A 278 -8.78 6.77 -20.10
N GLY A 279 -8.77 5.46 -20.34
CA GLY A 279 -9.84 4.79 -21.10
C GLY A 279 -9.44 3.89 -22.27
N GLY A 280 -8.19 3.40 -22.33
CA GLY A 280 -7.78 2.40 -23.33
C GLY A 280 -7.58 2.93 -24.76
N GLY A 281 -7.60 4.25 -24.95
CA GLY A 281 -7.18 4.91 -26.19
C GLY A 281 -5.65 4.86 -26.43
N PRO A 282 -5.17 5.32 -27.61
CA PRO A 282 -3.74 5.33 -27.93
C PRO A 282 -2.94 6.11 -26.88
N LYS A 283 -1.77 5.58 -26.49
CA LYS A 283 -0.86 6.25 -25.56
C LYS A 283 -0.21 7.43 -26.29
N LEU A 284 0.06 8.52 -25.57
CA LEU A 284 0.70 9.71 -26.11
C LEU A 284 2.10 9.86 -25.53
N VAL A 285 3.10 10.12 -26.37
CA VAL A 285 4.46 10.47 -25.93
C VAL A 285 4.68 11.95 -26.20
N ARG A 286 4.86 12.73 -25.14
CA ARG A 286 5.19 14.14 -25.20
C ARG A 286 6.71 14.30 -25.17
N VAL A 287 7.27 14.91 -26.20
CA VAL A 287 8.70 15.24 -26.26
C VAL A 287 8.88 16.67 -25.80
N VAL A 288 9.64 16.89 -24.74
CA VAL A 288 9.89 18.20 -24.11
C VAL A 288 11.30 18.65 -24.42
N LEU A 289 11.46 19.91 -24.86
CA LEU A 289 12.75 20.55 -25.11
C LEU A 289 13.26 21.22 -23.84
N THR A 290 14.52 20.98 -23.52
CA THR A 290 15.24 21.55 -22.39
C THR A 290 16.28 22.55 -22.90
N SER A 291 16.54 23.63 -22.14
CA SER A 291 17.42 24.71 -22.61
C SER A 291 18.91 24.39 -22.47
N SER A 292 19.26 23.48 -21.56
CA SER A 292 20.64 23.04 -21.31
C SER A 292 20.66 21.64 -20.68
N LYS A 293 21.86 21.06 -20.55
CA LYS A 293 22.05 19.77 -19.87
C LYS A 293 21.66 19.85 -18.39
N GLU A 294 21.89 20.99 -17.76
CA GLU A 294 21.47 21.27 -16.37
C GLU A 294 19.95 21.34 -16.27
N ASP A 295 19.26 22.02 -17.20
CA ASP A 295 17.79 22.06 -17.24
C ASP A 295 17.20 20.66 -17.49
N LYS A 296 17.84 19.83 -18.32
CA LYS A 296 17.45 18.43 -18.49
C LYS A 296 17.55 17.63 -17.21
N ASN A 297 18.67 17.75 -16.49
CA ASN A 297 18.86 17.04 -15.22
C ASN A 297 17.86 17.52 -14.15
N LEU A 298 17.58 18.83 -14.12
CA LEU A 298 16.56 19.41 -13.25
C LEU A 298 15.17 18.86 -13.59
N PHE A 299 14.76 18.90 -14.86
CA PHE A 299 13.46 18.41 -15.30
C PHE A 299 13.28 16.91 -15.05
N GLN A 300 14.33 16.10 -15.27
CA GLN A 300 14.30 14.68 -14.92
C GLN A 300 14.16 14.46 -13.41
N THR A 301 14.73 15.34 -12.58
CA THR A 301 14.55 15.30 -11.12
C THR A 301 13.13 15.69 -10.73
N GLU A 302 12.58 16.76 -11.31
CA GLU A 302 11.18 17.18 -11.12
C GLU A 302 10.20 16.04 -11.46
N LEU A 303 10.44 15.34 -12.58
CA LEU A 303 9.62 14.19 -12.98
C LEU A 303 9.73 13.02 -11.99
N ARG A 304 10.94 12.71 -11.51
CA ARG A 304 11.13 11.67 -10.48
C ARG A 304 10.45 12.03 -9.17
N ASP A 305 10.56 13.28 -8.73
CA ASP A 305 9.95 13.75 -7.48
C ASP A 305 8.42 13.73 -7.58
N LEU A 306 7.86 14.14 -8.73
CA LEU A 306 6.42 14.05 -9.02
C LEU A 306 5.94 12.60 -9.05
N GLU A 307 6.67 11.70 -9.72
CA GLU A 307 6.36 10.27 -9.70
C GLU A 307 6.44 9.71 -8.27
N GLU A 308 7.45 10.06 -7.48
CA GLU A 308 7.59 9.60 -6.10
C GLU A 308 6.44 10.08 -5.21
N GLU A 309 6.06 11.35 -5.32
CA GLU A 309 4.95 11.91 -4.56
C GLU A 309 3.62 11.26 -4.94
N GLN A 310 3.38 11.08 -6.23
CA GLN A 310 2.19 10.36 -6.68
C GLN A 310 2.22 8.88 -6.25
N ASN A 311 3.38 8.23 -6.29
CA ASN A 311 3.54 6.86 -5.81
C ASN A 311 3.21 6.76 -4.32
N LYS A 312 3.68 7.70 -3.48
CA LYS A 312 3.34 7.77 -2.04
C LYS A 312 1.83 7.86 -1.82
N GLN A 313 1.13 8.66 -2.63
CA GLN A 313 -0.33 8.75 -2.56
C GLN A 313 -1.03 7.44 -2.92
N VAL A 314 -0.48 6.68 -3.87
CA VAL A 314 -1.08 5.43 -4.37
C VAL A 314 -0.70 4.20 -3.50
N ARG A 315 0.41 4.24 -2.76
CA ARG A 315 0.80 3.14 -1.84
C ARG A 315 -0.25 2.91 -0.74
N GLY A 316 -0.86 4.00 -0.28
CA GLY A 316 -1.87 4.00 0.76
C GLY A 316 -1.38 3.30 2.04
N PHE A 317 -2.16 2.36 2.56
CA PHE A 317 -1.82 1.66 3.81
C PHE A 317 -0.53 0.83 3.74
N ARG A 318 -0.01 0.49 2.54
CA ARG A 318 1.29 -0.21 2.43
C ARG A 318 2.42 0.57 3.13
N GLU A 319 2.36 1.90 3.17
CA GLU A 319 3.35 2.72 3.91
C GLU A 319 3.46 2.32 5.39
N VAL A 320 2.35 1.95 6.04
CA VAL A 320 2.38 1.46 7.43
C VAL A 320 3.11 0.12 7.52
N ILE A 321 2.92 -0.76 6.55
CA ILE A 321 3.60 -2.05 6.48
C ILE A 321 5.11 -1.86 6.25
N GLU A 322 5.48 -0.92 5.38
CA GLU A 322 6.89 -0.56 5.15
C GLU A 322 7.52 0.02 6.43
N LEU A 323 6.83 0.91 7.16
CA LEU A 323 7.32 1.43 8.44
C LEU A 323 7.55 0.32 9.48
N ILE A 324 6.61 -0.62 9.60
CA ILE A 324 6.77 -1.77 10.51
C ILE A 324 7.95 -2.63 10.05
N SER A 325 8.07 -2.92 8.75
CA SER A 325 9.18 -3.67 8.18
C SER A 325 10.51 -3.00 8.46
N THR A 326 10.68 -1.71 8.14
CA THR A 326 11.93 -0.96 8.36
C THR A 326 12.32 -0.89 9.83
N SER A 327 11.34 -0.88 10.75
CA SER A 327 11.64 -0.85 12.19
C SER A 327 12.33 -2.12 12.70
N GLN A 328 12.15 -3.26 12.01
CA GLN A 328 12.68 -4.58 12.38
C GLN A 328 12.31 -5.00 13.82
N LYS A 329 11.26 -4.40 14.40
CA LYS A 329 10.82 -4.69 15.77
C LYS A 329 10.08 -6.03 15.86
N PRO A 330 10.13 -6.71 17.02
CA PRO A 330 9.32 -7.90 17.25
C PRO A 330 7.84 -7.65 17.02
N ILE A 331 7.22 -8.51 16.21
CA ILE A 331 5.79 -8.46 15.91
C ILE A 331 5.07 -9.53 16.71
N VAL A 332 4.11 -9.11 17.53
CA VAL A 332 3.24 -9.98 18.31
C VAL A 332 1.91 -10.09 17.60
N THR A 333 1.46 -11.32 17.33
CA THR A 333 0.15 -11.54 16.71
C THR A 333 -0.47 -12.84 17.19
N HIS A 334 -1.75 -13.04 16.91
CA HIS A 334 -2.46 -14.27 17.26
C HIS A 334 -2.82 -15.03 15.99
N ASN A 335 -2.28 -16.24 15.85
CA ASN A 335 -2.42 -17.09 14.65
C ASN A 335 -1.68 -16.48 13.44
N CYS A 336 -0.36 -16.42 13.55
CA CYS A 336 0.50 -15.66 12.64
C CYS A 336 0.34 -16.09 11.17
N LEU A 337 0.19 -17.39 10.89
CA LEU A 337 0.03 -17.90 9.53
C LEU A 337 -1.11 -17.19 8.78
N ARG A 338 -2.27 -17.01 9.44
CA ARG A 338 -3.43 -16.35 8.83
C ARG A 338 -3.29 -14.84 8.71
N GLU A 339 -2.56 -14.19 9.62
CA GLU A 339 -2.32 -12.76 9.51
C GLU A 339 -1.31 -12.47 8.40
N PHE A 340 -0.20 -13.21 8.36
CA PHE A 340 0.87 -12.98 7.40
C PHE A 340 0.54 -13.44 5.98
N THR A 341 -0.32 -14.45 5.77
CA THR A 341 -0.80 -14.73 4.40
C THR A 341 -1.60 -13.57 3.83
N PHE A 342 -2.43 -12.92 4.64
CA PHE A 342 -3.16 -11.72 4.25
C PHE A 342 -2.22 -10.53 4.03
N ILE A 343 -1.28 -10.27 4.95
CA ILE A 343 -0.29 -9.19 4.80
C ILE A 343 0.51 -9.37 3.51
N HIS A 344 1.01 -10.58 3.25
CA HIS A 344 1.76 -10.89 2.04
C HIS A 344 0.91 -10.65 0.79
N SER A 345 -0.28 -11.25 0.71
CA SER A 345 -1.17 -11.14 -0.44
C SER A 345 -1.58 -9.70 -0.76
N LYS A 346 -1.82 -8.87 0.27
CA LYS A 346 -2.35 -7.51 0.07
C LYS A 346 -1.29 -6.43 -0.09
N PHE A 347 -0.11 -6.59 0.53
CA PHE A 347 0.87 -5.52 0.62
C PHE A 347 2.23 -5.87 -0.01
N LEU A 348 2.59 -7.15 -0.07
CA LEU A 348 3.87 -7.58 -0.65
C LEU A 348 3.68 -8.02 -2.10
N GLY A 349 2.92 -9.08 -2.33
CA GLY A 349 2.77 -9.67 -3.66
C GLY A 349 2.00 -11.00 -3.65
N PRO A 350 1.90 -11.68 -4.80
CA PRO A 350 1.24 -12.98 -4.89
C PRO A 350 1.87 -13.99 -3.94
N LEU A 351 1.03 -14.79 -3.27
CA LEU A 351 1.50 -15.80 -2.33
C LEU A 351 2.21 -16.95 -3.07
N PRO A 352 3.40 -17.39 -2.63
CA PRO A 352 4.10 -18.52 -3.23
C PRO A 352 3.30 -19.83 -3.19
N LEU A 353 3.70 -20.82 -3.99
CA LEU A 353 3.01 -22.12 -4.03
C LEU A 353 3.39 -22.99 -2.83
N ALA A 354 4.62 -22.87 -2.35
CA ALA A 354 5.15 -23.66 -1.22
C ALA A 354 5.25 -22.82 0.07
N LEU A 355 5.00 -23.45 1.22
CA LEU A 355 5.16 -22.81 2.54
C LEU A 355 6.60 -22.31 2.78
N GLU A 356 7.59 -23.04 2.28
CA GLU A 356 8.99 -22.69 2.50
C GLU A 356 9.36 -21.39 1.78
N GLU A 357 8.91 -21.22 0.54
CA GLU A 357 9.09 -19.97 -0.22
C GLU A 357 8.39 -18.80 0.45
N PHE A 358 7.17 -19.02 0.96
CA PHE A 358 6.45 -18.02 1.75
C PHE A 358 7.21 -17.61 3.02
N SER A 359 7.83 -18.58 3.71
CA SER A 359 8.62 -18.29 4.90
C SER A 359 9.88 -17.49 4.56
N ARG A 360 10.56 -17.86 3.45
CA ARG A 360 11.74 -17.12 2.95
C ARG A 360 11.39 -15.72 2.46
N SER A 361 10.22 -15.51 1.86
CA SER A 361 9.79 -14.18 1.41
C SER A 361 9.40 -13.25 2.57
N LEU A 362 8.88 -13.81 3.66
CA LEU A 362 8.50 -13.02 4.84
C LEU A 362 9.68 -12.66 5.75
N HIS A 363 10.68 -13.53 5.87
CA HIS A 363 11.76 -13.36 6.85
C HIS A 363 12.53 -12.03 6.73
N PRO A 364 12.86 -11.52 5.53
CA PRO A 364 13.52 -10.21 5.37
C PRO A 364 12.61 -9.02 5.77
N VAL A 365 11.30 -9.20 5.67
CA VAL A 365 10.31 -8.15 5.99
C VAL A 365 9.99 -8.15 7.49
N PHE A 366 9.86 -9.33 8.08
CA PHE A 366 9.46 -9.54 9.47
C PHE A 366 10.34 -10.63 10.11
N PRO A 367 11.54 -10.28 10.60
CA PRO A 367 12.48 -11.26 11.12
C PRO A 367 12.02 -11.90 12.44
N TYR A 368 11.31 -11.14 13.29
CA TYR A 368 10.95 -11.54 14.64
C TYR A 368 9.43 -11.57 14.81
N VAL A 369 8.83 -12.75 14.70
CA VAL A 369 7.38 -12.94 14.85
C VAL A 369 7.06 -13.83 16.04
N LEU A 370 6.24 -13.34 16.95
CA LEU A 370 5.74 -14.03 18.12
C LEU A 370 4.25 -14.35 17.96
N ASP A 371 3.93 -15.64 17.84
CA ASP A 371 2.54 -16.09 17.82
C ASP A 371 2.03 -16.39 19.24
N VAL A 372 1.12 -15.55 19.71
CA VAL A 372 0.46 -15.68 21.02
C VAL A 372 -0.29 -17.00 21.13
N ASN A 373 -0.93 -17.49 20.06
CA ASN A 373 -1.64 -18.77 20.07
C ASN A 373 -0.66 -19.94 20.26
N HIS A 374 0.54 -19.86 19.68
CA HIS A 374 1.59 -20.85 19.91
C HIS A 374 2.13 -20.78 21.34
N LEU A 375 2.38 -19.56 21.83
CA LEU A 375 2.86 -19.34 23.20
C LEU A 375 1.87 -19.87 24.25
N MET A 376 0.58 -19.59 24.07
CA MET A 376 -0.49 -20.10 24.94
C MET A 376 -0.50 -21.63 25.03
N LYS A 377 -0.20 -22.34 23.93
CA LYS A 377 -0.13 -23.80 23.91
C LYS A 377 1.08 -24.36 24.64
N LYS A 378 2.17 -23.60 24.71
CA LYS A 378 3.40 -23.96 25.45
C LYS A 378 3.30 -23.68 26.94
N ILE A 379 2.51 -22.67 27.34
CA ILE A 379 2.26 -22.36 28.74
C ILE A 379 1.21 -23.34 29.29
N GLY A 380 1.65 -24.30 30.11
CA GLY A 380 0.83 -25.39 30.65
C GLY A 380 -0.57 -24.96 31.16
N PRO A 381 -0.66 -23.92 32.01
CA PRO A 381 -1.92 -23.34 32.48
C PRO A 381 -2.90 -22.87 31.37
N LEU A 382 -2.37 -22.40 30.23
CA LEU A 382 -3.14 -21.84 29.12
C LEU A 382 -3.40 -22.83 27.99
N LYS A 383 -2.86 -24.05 28.07
CA LYS A 383 -3.01 -25.09 27.03
C LYS A 383 -4.47 -25.43 26.70
N LYS A 384 -5.39 -25.27 27.67
CA LYS A 384 -6.83 -25.54 27.50
C LYS A 384 -7.62 -24.31 26.99
N ALA A 385 -7.01 -23.13 26.94
CA ALA A 385 -7.70 -21.93 26.48
C ALA A 385 -7.90 -21.99 24.96
N THR A 386 -9.15 -21.93 24.52
CA THR A 386 -9.53 -22.06 23.10
C THR A 386 -9.51 -20.74 22.33
N ASN A 387 -9.43 -19.60 23.03
CA ASN A 387 -9.39 -18.27 22.47
C ASN A 387 -8.75 -17.27 23.44
N ILE A 388 -8.38 -16.09 22.93
CA ILE A 388 -7.75 -15.01 23.70
C ILE A 388 -8.60 -14.60 24.92
N SER A 389 -9.91 -14.50 24.78
CA SER A 389 -10.79 -14.09 25.89
C SER A 389 -10.75 -15.08 27.06
N ALA A 390 -10.75 -16.38 26.75
CA ALA A 390 -10.60 -17.44 27.74
C ALA A 390 -9.21 -17.40 28.40
N ALA A 391 -8.16 -17.13 27.62
CA ALA A 391 -6.79 -17.01 28.11
C ALA A 391 -6.64 -15.83 29.08
N ILE A 392 -7.15 -14.65 28.71
CA ILE A 392 -7.16 -13.46 29.57
C ILE A 392 -7.94 -13.73 30.85
N ALA A 393 -9.12 -14.34 30.77
CA ALA A 393 -9.93 -14.67 31.93
C ALA A 393 -9.21 -15.64 32.89
N TYR A 394 -8.45 -16.60 32.34
CA TYR A 394 -7.62 -17.49 33.14
C TYR A 394 -6.46 -16.75 33.81
N MET A 395 -5.68 -15.96 33.06
CA MET A 395 -4.54 -15.21 33.61
C MET A 395 -4.96 -14.27 34.72
N LYS A 396 -6.05 -13.51 34.53
CA LYS A 396 -6.60 -12.61 35.55
C LYS A 396 -7.00 -13.29 36.86
N ARG A 397 -7.30 -14.60 36.82
CA ARG A 397 -7.69 -15.37 38.02
C ARG A 397 -6.49 -15.97 38.77
N GLN A 398 -5.38 -16.23 38.08
CA GLN A 398 -4.29 -17.08 38.59
C GLN A 398 -2.97 -16.33 38.77
N PHE A 399 -2.72 -15.31 37.93
CA PHE A 399 -1.49 -14.53 37.94
C PHE A 399 -1.88 -13.05 38.03
N PHE A 400 -2.06 -12.54 39.25
CA PHE A 400 -2.17 -11.10 39.47
C PHE A 400 -0.76 -10.53 39.60
N VAL A 401 -0.12 -10.27 38.46
CA VAL A 401 0.96 -9.28 38.41
C VAL A 401 0.28 -7.97 38.02
N PRO A 402 0.30 -6.93 38.86
CA PRO A 402 -0.21 -5.62 38.48
C PRO A 402 0.70 -5.08 37.38
N LEU A 403 0.34 -5.32 36.12
CA LEU A 403 0.96 -4.68 34.99
C LEU A 403 0.13 -3.43 34.73
N ASP A 404 0.63 -2.29 35.18
CA ASP A 404 -0.02 -1.01 34.94
C ASP A 404 0.09 -0.72 33.46
N MET A 405 -1.01 -0.98 32.74
CA MET A 405 -1.12 -0.71 31.31
C MET A 405 -1.71 0.68 31.13
N GLU A 406 -0.88 1.62 30.71
CA GLU A 406 -1.35 2.93 30.27
C GLU A 406 -1.50 2.94 28.76
N ILE A 407 -2.52 3.65 28.28
CA ILE A 407 -2.60 3.97 26.86
C ILE A 407 -2.11 5.39 26.74
N GLY A 408 -1.05 5.58 25.95
CA GLY A 408 -0.45 6.89 25.78
C GLY A 408 -1.44 7.85 25.12
N LEU A 409 -2.02 8.74 25.92
CA LEU A 409 -2.80 9.86 25.42
C LEU A 409 -1.84 11.00 25.08
N LYS A 410 -1.98 11.58 23.90
CA LYS A 410 -1.61 12.99 23.72
C LYS A 410 -2.87 13.79 23.46
N GLY A 411 -3.09 14.77 24.33
CA GLY A 411 -4.07 15.82 24.13
C GLY A 411 -3.71 16.67 22.91
N THR A 412 -4.79 17.16 22.29
CA THR A 412 -4.96 18.32 21.41
C THR A 412 -3.72 19.03 20.90
#